data_AF-A0A9W6WVZ1-F1
#
_entry.id   AF-A0A9W6WVZ1-F1
#
_cell.length_a   1.000
_cell.length_b   1.000
_cell.length_c   1.000
_cell.angle_alpha   90.00
_cell.angle_beta   90.00
_cell.angle_gamma   90.00
#
_symmetry.space_group_name_H-M   'P 1'
#
loop_
_entity.id
_entity.type
_entity.pdbx_description
1 polymer ?
#
loop_
_entity_poly.entity_id
_entity_poly.type
_entity_poly.pdbx_seq_one_letter_code
_entity_poly.pdbx_strand_id
1 'polypeptide(L)'
;MNQAAQDDGNRFLRKRDMDEEDTNDEDAENEERGILELAEKIDDEKTLKAIEAARLQSSFENAVLHLQMYRLPLARHQAAIAVLHLSPADRKAVLEAVQKKKWVSDE
;
A
#
# COMPACT_ATOMS: atom_id res chain seq x y z
N MET A 1 -55.60 1.11 6.31
CA MET A 1 -55.49 1.98 5.12
C MET A 1 -54.47 3.08 5.42
N ASN A 2 -53.44 3.18 4.58
CA ASN A 2 -52.57 4.32 4.20
C ASN A 2 -52.38 5.48 5.20
N GLN A 3 -51.17 5.96 5.50
CA GLN A 3 -50.16 6.51 4.56
C GLN A 3 -48.76 6.29 5.17
N ALA A 4 -47.80 5.67 4.48
CA ALA A 4 -47.07 6.09 3.27
C ALA A 4 -46.06 7.22 3.56
N ALA A 5 -44.80 6.83 3.40
CA ALA A 5 -43.59 7.63 3.42
C ALA A 5 -43.71 8.92 2.61
N GLN A 6 -43.15 10.01 3.15
CA GLN A 6 -42.60 11.09 2.34
C GLN A 6 -41.19 11.38 2.85
N ASP A 7 -40.26 10.76 2.13
CA ASP A 7 -38.92 11.25 1.89
C ASP A 7 -39.02 12.62 1.20
N ASP A 8 -38.24 13.61 1.66
CA ASP A 8 -37.50 14.56 0.81
C ASP A 8 -37.06 15.79 1.61
N GLY A 9 -35.79 16.17 1.44
CA GLY A 9 -35.41 17.58 1.50
C GLY A 9 -34.10 17.91 2.20
N ASN A 10 -33.00 17.73 1.48
CA ASN A 10 -31.77 18.53 1.60
C ASN A 10 -30.89 18.36 2.85
N ARG A 11 -30.26 17.18 2.95
CA ARG A 11 -28.96 17.08 3.63
C ARG A 11 -27.87 17.59 2.67
N PHE A 12 -27.66 18.89 2.64
CA PHE A 12 -26.62 19.53 1.82
C PHE A 12 -25.26 18.91 2.14
N LEU A 13 -24.76 18.10 1.20
CA LEU A 13 -23.34 17.79 1.07
C LEU A 13 -22.63 19.11 0.81
N ARG A 14 -22.09 19.72 1.88
CA ARG A 14 -21.16 20.84 1.73
C ARG A 14 -19.97 20.30 0.94
N LYS A 15 -19.85 20.75 -0.32
CA LYS A 15 -18.62 20.62 -1.08
C LYS A 15 -17.54 21.31 -0.25
N ARG A 16 -16.52 20.53 0.11
CA ARG A 16 -15.32 21.06 0.72
C ARG A 16 -14.53 21.63 -0.45
N ASP A 17 -14.44 22.94 -0.53
CA ASP A 17 -13.44 23.59 -1.37
C ASP A 17 -12.10 23.17 -0.78
N MET A 18 -11.42 22.26 -1.47
CA MET A 18 -10.07 21.84 -1.12
C MET A 18 -9.17 22.83 -1.83
N ASP A 19 -8.67 23.80 -1.07
CA ASP A 19 -7.60 24.68 -1.52
C ASP A 19 -6.42 23.80 -1.93
N GLU A 20 -6.04 23.89 -3.20
CA GLU A 20 -4.81 23.34 -3.77
C GLU A 20 -3.65 24.22 -3.25
N GLU A 21 -3.23 23.95 -2.01
CA GLU A 21 -1.96 24.45 -1.47
C GLU A 21 -0.84 23.53 -1.93
N ASP A 22 -0.15 23.94 -2.99
CA ASP A 22 1.32 24.02 -3.10
C ASP A 22 2.14 23.09 -2.18
N THR A 23 2.01 21.76 -2.32
CA THR A 23 2.96 20.78 -1.79
C THR A 23 3.61 20.02 -2.94
N ASN A 24 4.84 20.39 -3.31
CA ASN A 24 5.56 19.65 -4.35
C ASN A 24 6.99 19.25 -4.00
N ASP A 25 7.53 19.69 -2.85
CA ASP A 25 8.88 19.31 -2.41
C ASP A 25 8.88 18.54 -1.07
N GLU A 26 8.03 18.89 -0.08
CA GLU A 26 7.94 18.14 1.20
C GLU A 26 7.31 16.74 1.05
N ASP A 27 6.44 16.54 0.04
CA ASP A 27 5.79 15.24 -0.21
C ASP A 27 6.77 14.21 -0.80
N ALA A 28 7.71 14.65 -1.63
CA ALA A 28 8.69 13.76 -2.27
C ALA A 28 9.72 13.22 -1.26
N GLU A 29 10.22 14.06 -0.35
CA GLU A 29 11.13 13.63 0.71
C GLU A 29 10.43 12.69 1.71
N ASN A 30 9.13 12.90 1.97
CA ASN A 30 8.35 12.05 2.84
C ASN A 30 8.02 10.68 2.21
N GLU A 31 7.76 10.64 0.89
CA GLU A 31 7.61 9.38 0.15
C GLU A 31 8.91 8.57 0.12
N GLU A 32 10.06 9.22 -0.11
CA GLU A 32 11.36 8.53 -0.11
C GLU A 32 11.66 7.89 1.26
N ARG A 33 11.39 8.62 2.35
CA ARG A 33 11.52 8.09 3.71
C ARG A 33 10.58 6.91 3.97
N GLY A 34 9.32 7.02 3.54
CA GLY A 34 8.33 5.94 3.66
C GLY A 34 8.73 4.68 2.88
N ILE A 35 9.28 4.83 1.67
CA ILE A 35 9.81 3.74 0.84
C ILE A 35 10.98 3.04 1.53
N LEU A 36 11.92 3.80 2.10
CA LEU A 36 13.08 3.24 2.81
C LEU A 36 12.67 2.46 4.07
N GLU A 37 11.74 3.01 4.87
CA GLU A 37 11.21 2.34 6.06
C GLU A 37 10.43 1.06 5.71
N LEU A 38 9.71 1.05 4.58
CA LEU A 38 9.04 -0.15 4.07
C LEU A 38 10.04 -1.19 3.58
N ALA A 39 11.09 -0.77 2.86
CA ALA A 39 12.14 -1.67 2.38
C ALA A 39 12.87 -2.37 3.54
N GLU A 40 13.16 -1.65 4.63
CA GLU A 40 13.76 -2.26 5.84
C GLU A 40 12.90 -3.35 6.45
N LYS A 41 11.57 -3.20 6.43
CA LYS A 41 10.65 -4.22 6.96
C LYS A 41 10.50 -5.45 6.04
N ILE A 42 10.99 -5.38 4.79
CA ILE A 42 10.81 -6.38 3.72
C ILE A 42 12.11 -7.11 3.38
N ASP A 43 13.21 -6.86 4.10
CA ASP A 43 14.51 -7.51 3.94
C ASP A 43 14.50 -9.06 3.92
N ASP A 44 13.41 -9.66 4.36
CA ASP A 44 13.16 -11.09 4.40
C ASP A 44 12.68 -11.71 3.07
N GLU A 45 13.35 -12.78 2.66
CA GLU A 45 13.04 -13.53 1.44
C GLU A 45 11.62 -14.10 1.38
N LYS A 46 11.07 -14.53 2.51
CA LYS A 46 9.71 -15.11 2.56
C LYS A 46 8.67 -14.02 2.26
N THR A 47 8.90 -12.80 2.74
CA THR A 47 8.04 -11.64 2.50
C THR A 47 8.08 -11.20 1.04
N LEU A 48 9.28 -11.14 0.44
CA LEU A 48 9.46 -10.86 -0.98
C LEU A 48 8.73 -11.88 -1.88
N LYS A 49 8.90 -13.18 -1.60
CA LYS A 49 8.20 -14.25 -2.34
C LYS A 49 6.67 -14.12 -2.23
N ALA A 50 6.16 -13.71 -1.07
CA ALA A 50 4.73 -13.49 -0.88
C ALA A 50 4.22 -12.31 -1.74
N ILE A 51 4.97 -11.20 -1.79
CA ILE A 51 4.64 -10.04 -2.63
C ILE A 51 4.66 -10.41 -4.11
N GLU A 52 5.68 -11.13 -4.59
CA GLU A 52 5.78 -11.57 -5.98
C GLU A 52 4.62 -12.47 -6.39
N ALA A 53 4.27 -13.45 -5.56
CA ALA A 53 3.13 -14.33 -5.82
C ALA A 53 1.79 -13.58 -5.83
N ALA A 54 1.63 -12.60 -4.93
CA ALA A 54 0.46 -11.74 -4.87
C ALA A 54 0.38 -10.78 -6.07
N ARG A 55 1.51 -10.32 -6.61
CA ARG A 55 1.56 -9.42 -7.79
C ARG A 55 0.99 -10.06 -9.05
N LEU A 56 1.03 -11.38 -9.17
CA LEU A 56 0.49 -12.10 -10.32
C LEU A 56 -1.05 -12.19 -10.30
N GLN A 57 -1.69 -11.72 -9.23
CA GLN A 57 -3.15 -11.75 -9.10
C GLN A 57 -3.79 -10.57 -9.85
N SER A 58 -4.94 -10.83 -10.48
CA SER A 58 -5.62 -9.88 -11.36
C SER A 58 -6.28 -8.70 -10.65
N SER A 59 -6.47 -8.77 -9.32
CA SER A 59 -7.00 -7.67 -8.51
C SER A 59 -6.23 -7.53 -7.20
N PHE A 60 -6.29 -6.34 -6.61
CA PHE A 60 -5.67 -6.06 -5.32
C PHE A 60 -6.27 -6.90 -4.20
N GLU A 61 -7.59 -7.09 -4.16
CA GLU A 61 -8.25 -7.92 -3.14
C GLU A 61 -7.78 -9.37 -3.22
N ASN A 62 -7.64 -9.91 -4.43
CA ASN A 62 -7.12 -11.26 -4.64
C ASN A 62 -5.65 -11.35 -4.20
N ALA A 63 -4.84 -10.31 -4.42
CA ALA A 63 -3.47 -10.24 -3.97
C ALA A 63 -3.37 -10.25 -2.43
N VAL A 64 -4.20 -9.47 -1.73
CA VAL A 64 -4.25 -9.44 -0.26
C VAL A 64 -4.71 -10.78 0.31
N LEU A 65 -5.75 -11.39 -0.27
CA LEU A 65 -6.19 -12.73 0.13
C LEU A 65 -5.06 -13.76 -0.02
N HIS A 66 -4.30 -13.66 -1.11
CA HIS A 66 -3.12 -14.51 -1.33
C HIS A 66 -2.06 -14.32 -0.24
N LEU A 67 -1.78 -13.07 0.16
CA LEU A 67 -0.84 -12.78 1.24
C LEU A 67 -1.28 -13.35 2.60
N GLN A 68 -2.58 -13.38 2.88
CA GLN A 68 -3.10 -13.95 4.15
C GLN A 68 -2.76 -15.43 4.29
N MET A 69 -2.62 -16.15 3.18
CA MET A 69 -2.26 -17.57 3.19
C MET A 69 -0.80 -17.85 3.57
N TYR A 70 0.11 -16.88 3.46
CA TYR A 70 1.56 -17.09 3.66
C TYR A 70 2.01 -17.25 5.11
N ARG A 71 1.11 -17.08 6.10
CA ARG A 71 1.41 -17.18 7.55
C ARG A 71 2.70 -16.45 7.92
N LEU A 72 2.80 -15.19 7.52
CA LEU A 72 3.92 -14.31 7.88
C LEU A 72 3.67 -13.73 9.29
N PRO A 73 4.73 -13.39 10.05
CA PRO A 73 4.59 -12.53 11.21
C PRO A 73 3.88 -11.23 10.85
N LEU A 74 3.07 -10.69 11.77
CA LEU A 74 2.19 -9.54 11.52
C LEU A 74 2.94 -8.35 10.89
N ALA A 75 4.12 -8.00 11.40
CA ALA A 75 4.92 -6.88 10.89
C ALA A 75 5.30 -7.05 9.41
N ARG A 76 5.71 -8.27 9.01
CA ARG A 76 6.07 -8.60 7.62
C ARG A 76 4.84 -8.66 6.72
N HIS A 77 3.72 -9.16 7.25
CA HIS A 77 2.45 -9.18 6.54
C HIS A 77 1.95 -7.77 6.24
N GLN A 78 2.02 -6.86 7.22
CA GLN A 78 1.67 -5.45 7.06
C GLN A 78 2.58 -4.76 6.03
N ALA A 79 3.89 -5.02 6.07
CA ALA A 79 4.82 -4.48 5.09
C ALA A 79 4.52 -4.97 3.66
N ALA A 80 4.20 -6.26 3.49
CA ALA A 80 3.80 -6.81 2.20
C ALA A 80 2.52 -6.17 1.65
N ILE A 81 1.50 -5.97 2.51
CA ILE A 81 0.26 -5.29 2.11
C ILE A 81 0.52 -3.83 1.76
N ALA A 82 1.33 -3.12 2.54
CA ALA A 82 1.66 -1.72 2.27
C ALA A 82 2.33 -1.57 0.89
N VAL A 83 3.25 -2.45 0.53
CA VAL A 83 3.90 -2.43 -0.80
C VAL A 83 2.93 -2.73 -1.95
N LEU A 84 1.89 -3.54 -1.72
CA LEU A 84 0.85 -3.73 -2.72
C LEU A 84 -0.05 -2.51 -2.91
N HIS A 85 -0.13 -1.59 -1.93
CA HIS A 85 -0.87 -0.33 -2.07
C HIS A 85 -0.08 0.74 -2.83
N LEU A 86 1.25 0.61 -2.92
CA LEU A 86 2.09 1.52 -3.67
C LEU A 86 1.80 1.47 -5.17
N SER A 87 2.11 2.58 -5.85
CA SER A 87 2.10 2.66 -7.31
C SER A 87 3.04 1.59 -7.91
N PRO A 88 2.84 1.20 -9.18
CA PRO A 88 3.74 0.25 -9.83
C PRO A 88 5.22 0.69 -9.84
N ALA A 89 5.48 2.00 -9.93
CA ALA A 89 6.82 2.56 -9.92
C ALA A 89 7.48 2.43 -8.54
N ASP A 90 6.79 2.87 -7.48
CA ASP A 90 7.35 2.86 -6.12
C ASP A 90 7.49 1.45 -5.58
N ARG A 91 6.53 0.57 -5.91
CA ARG A 91 6.65 -0.86 -5.63
C ARG A 91 7.91 -1.46 -6.25
N LYS A 92 8.21 -1.12 -7.51
CA LYS A 92 9.43 -1.57 -8.18
C LYS A 92 10.68 -1.01 -7.48
N ALA A 93 10.67 0.27 -7.12
CA ALA A 93 11.77 0.90 -6.39
C ALA A 93 12.03 0.23 -5.03
N VAL A 94 10.98 -0.05 -4.24
CA VAL A 94 11.10 -0.79 -2.97
C VAL A 94 11.70 -2.18 -3.20
N LEU A 95 11.17 -2.94 -4.15
CA LEU A 95 11.67 -4.29 -4.44
C LEU A 95 13.15 -4.28 -4.89
N GLU A 96 13.54 -3.32 -5.72
CA GLU A 96 14.93 -3.13 -6.14
C GLU A 96 15.82 -2.70 -4.97
N ALA A 97 15.37 -1.81 -4.09
CA ALA A 97 16.10 -1.38 -2.90
C ALA A 97 16.34 -2.56 -1.95
N VAL A 98 15.33 -3.42 -1.74
CA VAL A 98 15.48 -4.63 -0.93
C VAL A 98 16.44 -5.63 -1.59
N GLN A 99 16.32 -5.86 -2.90
CA GLN A 99 17.25 -6.74 -3.62
C GLN A 99 18.70 -6.25 -3.52
N LYS A 100 18.93 -4.93 -3.61
CA LYS A 100 20.25 -4.32 -3.43
C LYS A 100 20.75 -4.44 -1.99
N LYS A 101 19.90 -4.26 -0.98
CA LYS A 101 20.26 -4.51 0.44
C LYS A 101 20.67 -5.98 0.68
N LYS A 102 20.11 -6.92 -0.08
CA LYS A 102 20.50 -8.34 -0.03
C LYS A 102 21.91 -8.64 -0.58
N TRP A 103 22.62 -7.67 -1.16
CA TRP A 103 24.00 -7.79 -1.68
C TRP A 103 25.08 -7.22 -0.75
N VAL A 104 24.88 -7.34 0.56
CA VAL A 104 25.99 -7.31 1.54
C VAL A 104 26.05 -8.67 2.23
N SER A 105 26.44 -9.69 1.48
CA SER A 105 27.07 -10.86 2.09
C SER A 105 28.54 -10.48 2.27
N ASP A 106 28.90 -10.13 3.50
CA ASP A 106 30.27 -10.32 3.97
C ASP A 106 30.56 -11.82 3.87
N GLU A 107 31.25 -12.24 2.80
CA GLU A 107 32.17 -13.39 2.74
C GLU A 107 33.01 -13.34 1.45
#